data_AF-A0A662C3Z7-F1
#
_entry.id   AF-A0A662C3Z7-F1
#
_cell.length_a   1.000
_cell.length_b   1.000
_cell.length_c   1.000
_cell.angle_alpha   90.00
_cell.angle_beta   90.00
_cell.angle_gamma   90.00
#
_symmetry.space_group_name_H-M   'P 1'
#
loop_
_entity.id
_entity.type
_entity.pdbx_description
1 polymer ?
#
loop_
_entity_poly.entity_id
_entity_poly.type
_entity_poly.pdbx_seq_one_letter_code
_entity_poly.pdbx_strand_id
1 'polypeptide(L)'
;GCSIDASANMFKNIEEKYNVDMFNKLNIAFKDGEHINIVTLSDFQKYVKENKVNIKTIVFNNMITTKKELENRWELVAEDSWHSRYF
;
A
#
# COMPACT_ATOMS: atom_id res chain seq x y z
N GLY A 1 -1.67 4.00 29.25
CA GLY A 1 -0.77 3.47 28.21
C GLY A 1 -0.98 2.00 27.86
N CYS A 2 -1.76 1.19 28.60
CA CYS A 2 -1.70 -0.26 28.45
C CYS A 2 -2.48 -0.89 27.27
N SER A 3 -3.47 -0.21 26.69
CA SER A 3 -4.34 -0.79 25.63
C SER A 3 -3.73 -0.69 24.22
N ILE A 4 -2.94 0.35 23.95
CA ILE A 4 -2.22 0.53 22.67
C ILE A 4 -1.11 -0.51 22.54
N ASP A 5 -0.38 -0.77 23.63
CA ASP A 5 0.70 -1.75 23.66
C ASP A 5 0.18 -3.18 23.43
N ALA A 6 -1.00 -3.52 23.95
CA ALA A 6 -1.65 -4.80 23.72
C ALA A 6 -2.06 -4.98 22.24
N SER A 7 -2.56 -3.90 21.61
CA SER A 7 -2.96 -3.93 20.19
C SER A 7 -1.74 -4.05 19.29
N ALA A 8 -0.69 -3.27 19.54
CA ALA A 8 0.57 -3.34 18.78
C ALA A 8 1.23 -4.71 18.90
N ASN A 9 1.24 -5.32 20.10
CA ASN A 9 1.76 -6.68 20.29
C ASN A 9 0.93 -7.74 19.56
N MET A 10 -0.40 -7.61 19.49
CA MET A 10 -1.23 -8.52 18.72
C MET A 10 -0.83 -8.52 17.24
N PHE A 11 -0.61 -7.34 16.63
CA PHE A 11 -0.17 -7.25 15.25
C PHE A 11 1.24 -7.79 15.03
N LYS A 12 2.18 -7.55 15.94
CA LYS A 12 3.53 -8.16 15.86
C LYS A 12 3.47 -9.68 15.87
N ASN A 13 2.63 -10.27 16.73
CA ASN A 13 2.43 -11.73 16.74
C ASN A 13 1.86 -12.25 15.41
N ILE A 14 1.04 -11.46 14.72
CA ILE A 14 0.52 -11.79 13.39
C ILE A 14 1.64 -11.69 12.35
N GLU A 15 2.42 -10.60 12.36
CA GLU A 15 3.59 -10.42 11.48
C GLU A 15 4.56 -11.61 11.60
N GLU A 16 4.92 -12.00 12.82
CA GLU A 16 5.80 -13.15 13.07
C GLU A 16 5.19 -14.47 12.59
N LYS A 17 3.90 -14.70 12.88
CA LYS A 17 3.21 -15.94 12.51
C LYS A 17 3.10 -16.13 11.00
N TYR A 18 2.85 -15.06 10.26
CA TYR A 18 2.64 -15.12 8.82
C TYR A 18 3.88 -14.68 8.02
N ASN A 19 4.95 -14.28 8.70
CA ASN A 19 6.17 -13.71 8.11
C ASN A 19 5.84 -12.56 7.14
N VAL A 20 5.00 -11.63 7.59
CA VAL A 20 4.55 -10.45 6.83
C VAL A 20 4.99 -9.16 7.52
N ASP A 21 5.13 -8.10 6.75
CA ASP A 21 5.45 -6.75 7.22
C ASP A 21 4.22 -5.85 7.02
N MET A 22 3.46 -5.65 8.09
CA MET A 22 2.21 -4.86 8.12
C MET A 22 2.47 -3.39 8.41
N PHE A 23 3.57 -3.06 9.10
CA PHE A 23 3.83 -1.69 9.57
C PHE A 23 4.76 -0.88 8.67
N ASN A 24 5.39 -1.48 7.66
CA ASN A 24 6.24 -0.77 6.75
C ASN A 24 5.46 0.13 5.78
N LYS A 25 5.33 1.38 6.20
CA LYS A 25 4.67 2.46 5.44
C LYS A 25 5.47 2.93 4.21
N LEU A 26 6.68 2.42 3.99
CA LEU A 26 7.49 2.77 2.81
C LEU A 26 7.16 1.90 1.59
N ASN A 27 6.43 0.82 1.81
CA ASN A 27 6.00 -0.07 0.74
C ASN A 27 4.83 0.51 -0.05
N ILE A 28 4.89 0.34 -1.37
CA ILE A 28 3.85 0.67 -2.33
C ILE A 28 3.20 -0.62 -2.78
N ALA A 29 1.88 -0.69 -2.67
CA ALA A 29 1.09 -1.80 -3.20
C ALA A 29 0.32 -1.37 -4.45
N PHE A 30 0.31 -2.24 -5.47
CA PHE A 30 -0.42 -2.03 -6.71
C PHE A 30 -0.88 -3.36 -7.33
N LYS A 31 -1.92 -3.32 -8.17
CA LYS A 31 -2.42 -4.50 -8.89
C LYS A 31 -1.73 -4.67 -10.25
N ASP A 32 -1.40 -5.91 -10.56
CA ASP A 32 -1.05 -6.38 -11.90
C ASP A 32 -1.94 -7.59 -12.23
N GLY A 33 -2.99 -7.34 -13.01
CA GLY A 33 -4.11 -8.29 -13.14
C GLY A 33 -4.73 -8.62 -11.78
N GLU A 34 -4.74 -9.90 -11.43
CA GLU A 34 -5.25 -10.41 -10.16
C GLU A 34 -4.20 -10.39 -9.02
N HIS A 35 -2.95 -10.07 -9.33
CA HIS A 35 -1.86 -10.08 -8.34
C HIS A 35 -1.68 -8.73 -7.67
N ILE A 36 -1.51 -8.74 -6.34
CA ILE A 36 -1.08 -7.57 -5.57
C ILE A 36 0.43 -7.64 -5.42
N ASN A 37 1.13 -6.64 -5.95
CA ASN A 37 2.56 -6.48 -5.82
C ASN A 37 2.86 -5.47 -4.72
N ILE A 38 3.80 -5.79 -3.84
CA ILE A 38 4.29 -4.90 -2.78
C ILE A 38 5.77 -4.65 -3.04
N VAL A 39 6.14 -3.40 -3.25
CA VAL A 39 7.49 -3.02 -3.63
C VAL A 39 7.95 -1.76 -2.90
N THR A 40 9.25 -1.49 -2.92
CA THR A 40 9.77 -0.22 -2.42
C THR A 40 9.34 0.93 -3.33
N LEU A 41 9.33 2.16 -2.83
CA LEU A 41 9.09 3.34 -3.66
C LEU A 41 10.09 3.46 -4.83
N SER A 42 11.35 3.07 -4.62
CA SER A 42 12.38 3.07 -5.66
C SER A 42 12.04 2.10 -6.78
N ASP A 43 11.61 0.88 -6.44
CA ASP A 43 11.20 -0.12 -7.43
C ASP A 43 9.92 0.30 -8.17
N PHE A 44 8.97 0.91 -7.46
CA PHE A 44 7.78 1.48 -8.08
C PHE A 44 8.14 2.51 -9.16
N GLN A 45 9.01 3.48 -8.84
CA GLN A 45 9.49 4.47 -9.81
C GLN A 45 10.23 3.83 -10.99
N LYS A 46 11.02 2.78 -10.75
CA LYS A 46 11.68 2.00 -11.81
C LYS A 46 10.64 1.34 -12.72
N TYR A 47 9.58 0.75 -12.16
CA TYR A 47 8.53 0.09 -12.93
C TYR A 47 7.69 1.07 -13.75
N VAL A 48 7.47 2.29 -13.26
CA VAL A 48 6.87 3.37 -14.04
C VAL A 48 7.76 3.69 -15.27
N LYS A 49 9.07 3.86 -15.08
CA LYS A 49 10.02 4.10 -16.19
C LYS A 49 10.07 2.94 -17.19
N GLU A 50 9.90 1.71 -16.72
CA GLU A 50 9.85 0.50 -17.54
C GLU A 50 8.47 0.25 -18.18
N ASN A 51 7.48 1.14 -17.97
CA ASN A 51 6.08 1.00 -18.41
C ASN A 51 5.37 -0.27 -17.89
N LYS A 52 5.87 -0.87 -16.80
CA LYS A 52 5.21 -2.00 -16.12
C LYS A 52 4.04 -1.54 -15.25
N VAL A 53 4.13 -0.31 -14.75
CA VAL A 53 3.07 0.38 -14.03
C VAL A 53 2.74 1.64 -14.83
N ASN A 54 1.45 1.91 -15.04
CA ASN A 54 1.00 3.09 -15.77
C ASN A 54 -0.05 3.86 -14.97
N ILE A 55 -0.47 5.01 -15.50
CA ILE A 55 -1.37 5.94 -14.83
C ILE A 55 -2.76 5.35 -14.51
N LYS A 56 -3.15 4.27 -15.20
CA LYS A 56 -4.39 3.50 -14.96
C LYS A 56 -4.20 2.30 -14.05
N THR A 57 -2.99 2.00 -13.60
CA THR A 57 -2.74 0.93 -12.64
C THR A 57 -3.48 1.22 -11.32
N ILE A 58 -4.18 0.22 -10.79
CA ILE A 58 -4.81 0.31 -9.47
C ILE A 58 -3.73 0.25 -8.38
N VAL A 59 -3.74 1.23 -7.48
CA VAL A 59 -2.82 1.36 -6.35
C VAL A 59 -3.59 1.39 -5.03
N PHE A 60 -2.89 1.09 -3.94
CA PHE A 60 -3.46 1.10 -2.59
C PHE A 60 -3.03 2.37 -1.84
N ASN A 61 -3.99 3.22 -1.47
CA ASN A 61 -3.75 4.48 -0.78
C ASN A 61 -3.79 4.31 0.74
N ASN A 62 -2.65 4.00 1.35
CA ASN A 62 -2.54 3.84 2.81
C ASN A 62 -2.52 5.18 3.60
N MET A 63 -2.74 6.33 2.94
CA MET A 63 -2.83 7.64 3.60
C MET A 63 -4.28 8.10 3.91
N ILE A 64 -5.27 7.26 3.63
CA ILE A 64 -6.68 7.53 3.97
C ILE A 64 -6.87 7.70 5.48
N THR A 65 -7.85 8.53 5.86
CA THR A 65 -8.09 8.89 7.27
C THR A 65 -9.52 8.66 7.72
N THR A 66 -10.44 8.41 6.78
CA THR A 66 -11.86 8.19 7.08
C THR A 66 -12.34 6.82 6.60
N LYS A 67 -13.37 6.28 7.26
CA LYS A 67 -14.04 5.05 6.82
C LYS A 67 -14.58 5.18 5.38
N LYS A 68 -15.12 6.35 5.02
CA LYS A 68 -15.61 6.61 3.66
C LYS A 68 -14.49 6.51 2.63
N GLU A 69 -13.30 7.02 2.94
CA GLU A 69 -12.13 6.87 2.07
C GLU A 69 -11.63 5.42 2.02
N LEU A 70 -11.71 4.67 3.12
CA LEU A 70 -11.40 3.24 3.10
C LEU A 70 -12.30 2.48 2.11
N GLU A 71 -13.60 2.73 2.16
CA GLU A 71 -14.58 2.04 1.32
C GLU A 71 -14.50 2.43 -0.16
N ASN A 72 -14.08 3.66 -0.47
CA ASN A 72 -14.21 4.21 -1.83
C ASN A 72 -12.90 4.65 -2.48
N ARG A 73 -11.81 4.79 -1.70
CA ARG A 73 -10.54 5.39 -2.14
C ARG A 73 -9.29 4.68 -1.61
N TRP A 74 -9.45 3.52 -0.98
CA TRP A 74 -8.30 2.70 -0.61
C TRP A 74 -7.69 2.06 -1.84
N GLU A 75 -8.52 1.50 -2.72
CA GLU A 75 -8.13 1.02 -4.05
C GLU A 75 -8.62 2.01 -5.11
N LEU A 76 -7.69 2.59 -5.88
CA LEU A 76 -8.02 3.55 -6.93
C LEU A 76 -6.94 3.57 -8.01
N VAL A 77 -7.26 4.13 -9.18
CA VAL A 77 -6.28 4.34 -10.25
C VAL A 77 -5.17 5.31 -9.81
N ALA A 78 -3.94 5.06 -10.26
CA ALA A 78 -2.78 5.84 -9.86
C ALA A 78 -2.95 7.35 -10.13
N GLU A 79 -3.64 7.71 -11.21
CA GLU A 79 -4.00 9.08 -11.60
C GLU A 79 -4.78 9.84 -10.52
N ASP A 80 -5.68 9.15 -9.81
CA ASP A 80 -6.54 9.75 -8.78
C ASP A 80 -5.90 9.67 -7.38
N SER A 81 -4.66 9.23 -7.32
CA SER A 81 -3.91 9.04 -6.08
C SER A 81 -2.69 9.95 -6.03
N TRP A 82 -2.06 10.00 -4.86
CA TRP A 82 -0.80 10.69 -4.69
C TRP A 82 0.35 10.10 -5.52
N HIS A 83 0.23 8.85 -6.00
CA HIS A 83 1.22 8.17 -6.84
C HIS A 83 1.37 8.81 -8.22
N SER A 84 0.34 9.55 -8.69
CA SER A 84 0.36 10.33 -9.93
C SER A 84 1.62 11.19 -10.12
N ARG A 85 2.23 11.64 -9.03
CA ARG A 85 3.47 12.45 -9.02
C ARG A 85 4.71 11.73 -9.59
N TYR A 86 4.66 10.41 -9.79
CA TYR A 86 5.79 9.59 -10.26
C TYR A 86 5.69 9.17 -11.72
N PHE A 87 4.58 9.49 -12.39
CA PHE A 87 4.35 9.24 -13.82
C PHE A 87 4.67 10.51 -14.61
#